data_AF-A0A536HUL0-F1
#
_entry.id   AF-A0A536HUL0-F1
#
_cell.length_a   1.000
_cell.length_b   1.000
_cell.length_c   1.000
_cell.angle_alpha   90.00
_cell.angle_beta   90.00
_cell.angle_gamma   90.00
#
_symmetry.space_group_name_H-M   'P 1'
#
loop_
_entity.id
_entity.type
_entity.pdbx_description
1 polymer ?
#
loop_
_entity_poly.entity_id
_entity_poly.type
_entity_poly.pdbx_seq_one_letter_code
_entity_poly.pdbx_strand_id
1 'polypeptide(L)'
;MRGWLDIEREVIDGFFRFSPSFARRAGDHRFDGLAGDLSGSAIAARLAEVGKQLQDLAKPNGLSRDQEIDRRALIAQLRAEEFELADLRRPYTDPLTYAGFGSELDISPYVKRDYAPLPDRLAALRNHLGGYAGYLESARSNLEPSLPRPNLEVAIEAARGQLDYLEGEILSVAQADASTATAVRDAASEVTSSRAEAAPGARRLRAWV
;
A
#
# COMPACT_ATOMS: atom_id res chain seq x y z
N MET A 1 -21.43 -2.61 -25.98
CA MET A 1 -21.06 -3.39 -24.78
C MET A 1 -19.54 -3.34 -24.66
N ARG A 2 -18.98 -3.18 -23.45
CA ARG A 2 -17.52 -3.25 -23.26
C ARG A 2 -17.02 -4.65 -23.64
N GLY A 3 -15.87 -4.74 -24.32
CA GLY A 3 -15.26 -6.02 -24.68
C GLY A 3 -14.57 -6.68 -23.47
N TRP A 4 -14.22 -7.96 -23.59
CA TRP A 4 -13.49 -8.70 -22.56
C TRP A 4 -12.22 -7.96 -22.11
N LEU A 5 -11.38 -7.55 -23.07
CA LEU A 5 -10.11 -6.87 -22.78
C LEU A 5 -10.27 -5.54 -22.04
N ASP A 6 -11.37 -4.83 -22.27
CA ASP A 6 -11.66 -3.57 -21.55
C ASP A 6 -12.04 -3.86 -20.09
N ILE A 7 -12.84 -4.92 -19.86
CA ILE A 7 -13.26 -5.33 -18.51
C ILE A 7 -12.05 -5.84 -17.73
N GLU A 8 -11.25 -6.73 -18.32
CA GLU A 8 -10.03 -7.26 -17.72
C GLU A 8 -9.07 -6.14 -17.32
N ARG A 9 -8.77 -5.21 -18.23
CA ARG A 9 -7.90 -4.07 -17.96
C ARG A 9 -8.44 -3.19 -16.83
N GLU A 10 -9.74 -2.90 -16.83
CA GLU A 10 -10.36 -2.08 -15.79
C GLU A 10 -10.28 -2.72 -14.40
N VAL A 11 -10.39 -4.06 -14.33
CA VAL A 11 -10.23 -4.79 -13.06
C VAL A 11 -8.80 -4.66 -12.53
N ILE A 12 -7.81 -4.91 -13.39
CA ILE A 12 -6.39 -4.83 -13.03
C ILE A 12 -6.01 -3.40 -12.65
N ASP A 13 -6.36 -2.41 -13.49
CA ASP A 13 -6.04 -1.01 -13.22
C ASP A 13 -6.75 -0.51 -11.95
N GLY A 14 -7.98 -0.97 -11.66
CA GLY A 14 -8.67 -0.65 -10.41
C GLY A 14 -7.94 -1.17 -9.17
N PHE A 15 -7.48 -2.43 -9.21
CA PHE A 15 -6.68 -2.99 -8.13
C PHE A 15 -5.35 -2.23 -7.95
N PHE A 16 -4.67 -1.89 -9.04
CA PHE A 16 -3.39 -1.17 -9.00
C PHE A 16 -3.53 0.28 -8.52
N ARG A 17 -4.64 0.95 -8.84
CA ARG A 17 -4.96 2.27 -8.28
C ARG A 17 -5.14 2.22 -6.76
N PHE A 18 -5.80 1.18 -6.25
CA PHE A 18 -5.98 1.01 -4.81
C PHE A 18 -4.72 0.53 -4.09
N SER A 19 -3.90 -0.30 -4.75
CA SER A 19 -2.66 -0.86 -4.22
C SER A 19 -1.46 -0.52 -5.12
N PRO A 20 -1.00 0.74 -5.14
CA PRO A 20 0.10 1.16 -6.01
C PRO A 20 1.42 0.45 -5.64
N SER A 21 1.66 0.13 -4.36
CA SER A 21 2.78 -0.73 -3.94
C SER A 21 2.78 -2.11 -4.61
N PHE A 22 1.61 -2.72 -4.79
CA PHE A 22 1.49 -3.97 -5.53
C PHE A 22 1.81 -3.77 -7.02
N ALA A 23 1.25 -2.74 -7.64
CA ALA A 23 1.49 -2.41 -9.04
C ALA A 23 3.00 -2.24 -9.35
N ARG A 24 3.71 -1.49 -8.50
CA ARG A 24 5.16 -1.32 -8.59
C ARG A 24 5.91 -2.64 -8.50
N ARG A 25 5.56 -3.51 -7.54
CA ARG A 25 6.19 -4.83 -7.37
C ARG A 25 5.89 -5.77 -8.54
N ALA A 26 4.73 -5.61 -9.19
CA ALA A 26 4.37 -6.32 -10.41
C ALA A 26 5.09 -5.77 -11.67
N GLY A 27 5.81 -4.64 -11.55
CA GLY A 27 6.56 -4.02 -12.65
C GLY A 27 5.77 -2.97 -13.43
N ASP A 28 4.59 -2.57 -12.95
CA ASP A 28 3.82 -1.49 -13.57
C ASP A 28 4.25 -0.13 -13.01
N HIS A 29 5.28 0.44 -13.66
CA HIS A 29 5.88 1.71 -13.27
C HIS A 29 5.00 2.94 -13.57
N ARG A 30 3.78 2.77 -14.12
CA ARG A 30 2.79 3.86 -14.18
C ARG A 30 2.34 4.34 -12.79
N PHE A 31 2.51 3.49 -11.77
CA PHE A 31 2.12 3.75 -10.37
C PHE A 31 3.32 4.10 -9.47
N ASP A 32 4.49 4.32 -10.06
CA ASP A 32 5.65 4.83 -9.34
C ASP A 32 5.37 6.21 -8.76
N GLY A 33 5.81 6.44 -7.52
CA GLY A 33 5.64 7.72 -6.84
C GLY A 33 4.28 7.95 -6.18
N LEU A 34 3.36 6.99 -6.27
CA LEU A 34 2.07 7.06 -5.56
C LEU A 34 2.16 6.37 -4.20
N ALA A 35 1.57 6.94 -3.16
CA ALA A 35 1.28 6.21 -1.92
C ALA A 35 -0.18 5.74 -1.95
N GLY A 36 -0.43 4.53 -1.46
CA GLY A 36 -1.79 4.00 -1.32
C GLY A 36 -2.61 4.80 -0.29
N ASP A 37 -3.91 4.94 -0.55
CA ASP A 37 -4.87 5.55 0.36
C ASP A 37 -5.71 4.45 1.02
N LEU A 38 -5.51 4.26 2.32
CA LEU A 38 -6.28 3.32 3.14
C LEU A 38 -7.27 4.05 4.08
N SER A 39 -7.65 5.29 3.77
CA SER A 39 -8.71 5.97 4.51
C SER A 39 -10.02 5.18 4.43
N GLY A 40 -10.87 5.31 5.46
CA GLY A 40 -12.17 4.63 5.46
C GLY A 40 -13.02 4.95 4.22
N SER A 41 -12.92 6.16 3.68
CA SER A 41 -13.56 6.56 2.43
C SER A 41 -12.98 5.83 1.21
N ALA A 42 -11.66 5.67 1.13
CA ALA A 42 -11.02 4.96 0.02
C ALA A 42 -11.34 3.46 0.05
N ILE A 43 -11.34 2.84 1.23
CA ILE A 43 -11.75 1.44 1.42
C ILE A 43 -13.21 1.24 0.99
N ALA A 44 -14.11 2.13 1.41
CA ALA A 44 -15.53 2.05 1.01
C ALA A 44 -15.71 2.24 -0.50
N ALA A 45 -14.98 3.17 -1.12
CA ALA A 45 -14.99 3.37 -2.55
C ALA A 45 -14.47 2.14 -3.31
N ARG A 46 -13.41 1.50 -2.80
CA ARG A 46 -12.85 0.28 -3.40
C ARG A 46 -13.83 -0.89 -3.32
N LEU A 47 -14.47 -1.12 -2.17
CA LEU A 47 -15.49 -2.17 -2.03
C LEU A 47 -16.67 -1.96 -3.02
N ALA A 48 -17.09 -0.71 -3.22
CA ALA A 48 -18.12 -0.38 -4.20
C ALA A 48 -17.65 -0.63 -5.66
N GLU A 49 -16.38 -0.35 -5.97
CA GLU A 49 -15.77 -0.65 -7.27
C GLU A 49 -15.66 -2.16 -7.50
N VAL A 50 -15.19 -2.93 -6.51
CA VAL A 50 -15.11 -4.40 -6.54
C VAL A 50 -16.48 -5.02 -6.85
N GLY A 51 -17.54 -4.54 -6.20
CA GLY A 51 -18.91 -4.99 -6.47
C GLY A 51 -19.34 -4.77 -7.92
N LYS A 52 -18.98 -3.62 -8.52
CA LYS A 52 -19.25 -3.33 -9.94
C LYS A 52 -18.41 -4.20 -10.87
N GLN A 53 -17.13 -4.39 -10.56
CA GLN A 53 -16.20 -5.21 -11.32
C GLN A 53 -16.65 -6.68 -11.37
N LEU A 54 -17.14 -7.23 -10.26
CA LEU A 54 -17.73 -8.58 -10.21
C LEU A 54 -18.98 -8.70 -11.10
N GLN A 55 -19.84 -7.68 -11.11
CA GLN A 55 -21.01 -7.64 -12.01
C GLN A 55 -20.60 -7.54 -13.48
N ASP A 56 -19.56 -6.78 -13.79
CA ASP A 56 -19.05 -6.64 -15.14
C ASP A 56 -18.44 -7.94 -15.67
N LEU A 57 -17.67 -8.67 -14.85
CA LEU A 57 -17.08 -9.96 -15.19
C LEU A 57 -18.12 -11.05 -15.49
N ALA A 58 -19.35 -10.92 -14.97
CA ALA A 58 -20.43 -11.87 -15.24
C ALA A 58 -21.10 -11.69 -16.63
N LYS A 59 -20.88 -10.56 -17.32
CA LYS A 59 -21.59 -10.21 -18.56
C LYS A 59 -21.04 -10.89 -19.82
N PRO A 60 -19.72 -11.03 -20.03
CA PRO A 60 -19.18 -11.62 -21.25
C PRO A 60 -19.60 -13.08 -21.44
N ASN A 61 -19.92 -13.42 -22.68
CA ASN A 61 -20.19 -14.78 -23.15
C ASN A 61 -19.28 -15.12 -24.33
N GLY A 62 -19.18 -16.41 -24.67
CA GLY A 62 -18.34 -16.86 -25.78
C GLY A 62 -16.84 -16.62 -25.57
N LEU A 63 -16.37 -16.57 -24.31
CA LEU A 63 -14.97 -16.42 -23.98
C LEU A 63 -14.16 -17.63 -24.47
N SER A 64 -12.91 -17.39 -24.89
CA SER A 64 -11.95 -18.46 -25.12
C SER A 64 -11.64 -19.19 -23.82
N ARG A 65 -11.00 -20.37 -23.92
CA ARG A 65 -10.55 -21.11 -22.74
C ARG A 65 -9.62 -20.28 -21.85
N ASP A 66 -8.71 -19.52 -22.44
CA ASP A 66 -7.74 -18.71 -21.71
C ASP A 66 -8.44 -17.55 -21.00
N GLN A 67 -9.34 -16.85 -21.71
CA GLN A 67 -10.15 -15.78 -21.13
C GLN A 67 -11.05 -16.27 -20.00
N GLU A 68 -11.54 -17.51 -20.05
CA GLU A 68 -12.31 -18.12 -18.97
C GLU A 68 -11.43 -18.45 -17.74
N ILE A 69 -10.16 -18.77 -17.94
CA ILE A 69 -9.20 -18.92 -16.84
C ILE A 69 -8.95 -17.56 -16.20
N ASP A 70 -8.68 -16.54 -17.02
CA ASP A 70 -8.44 -15.17 -16.56
C ASP A 70 -9.65 -14.63 -15.79
N ARG A 71 -10.87 -14.83 -16.30
CA ARG A 71 -12.11 -14.48 -15.61
C ARG A 71 -12.22 -15.09 -14.22
N ARG A 72 -11.94 -16.39 -14.09
CA ARG A 72 -12.02 -17.07 -12.79
C ARG A 72 -10.94 -16.56 -11.83
N ALA A 73 -9.74 -16.26 -12.32
CA ALA A 73 -8.67 -15.70 -11.51
C ALA A 73 -9.02 -14.29 -11.01
N LEU A 74 -9.55 -13.42 -11.88
CA LEU A 74 -10.00 -12.07 -11.52
C LEU A 74 -11.14 -12.10 -10.50
N ILE A 75 -12.15 -12.97 -10.70
CA ILE A 75 -13.24 -13.14 -9.72
C ILE A 75 -12.69 -13.61 -8.37
N ALA A 76 -11.78 -14.58 -8.36
CA ALA A 76 -11.18 -15.11 -7.13
C ALA A 76 -10.37 -14.03 -6.39
N GLN A 77 -9.57 -13.23 -7.11
CA GLN A 77 -8.86 -12.09 -6.52
C GLN A 77 -9.86 -11.11 -5.90
N LEU A 78 -10.91 -10.73 -6.63
CA LEU A 78 -11.82 -9.66 -6.19
C LEU A 78 -12.61 -10.08 -4.96
N ARG A 79 -12.99 -11.37 -4.89
CA ARG A 79 -13.62 -11.95 -3.71
C ARG A 79 -12.67 -12.05 -2.52
N ALA A 80 -11.39 -12.35 -2.76
CA ALA A 80 -10.39 -12.33 -1.71
C ALA A 80 -10.19 -10.89 -1.19
N GLU A 81 -10.14 -9.89 -2.06
CA GLU A 81 -10.02 -8.49 -1.68
C GLU A 81 -11.25 -8.00 -0.89
N GLU A 82 -12.46 -8.33 -1.34
CA GLU A 82 -13.71 -8.05 -0.63
C GLU A 82 -13.69 -8.67 0.78
N PHE A 83 -13.29 -9.94 0.89
CA PHE A 83 -13.18 -10.64 2.17
C PHE A 83 -12.15 -9.99 3.10
N GLU A 84 -10.97 -9.65 2.59
CA GLU A 84 -9.89 -9.03 3.37
C GLU A 84 -10.29 -7.65 3.92
N LEU A 85 -10.98 -6.85 3.11
CA LEU A 85 -11.39 -5.48 3.47
C LEU A 85 -12.66 -5.42 4.31
N ALA A 86 -13.68 -6.23 3.99
CA ALA A 86 -15.00 -6.14 4.62
C ALA A 86 -15.19 -7.14 5.77
N ASP A 87 -14.75 -8.39 5.60
CA ASP A 87 -15.01 -9.46 6.58
C ASP A 87 -13.89 -9.57 7.60
N LEU A 88 -12.64 -9.73 7.16
CA LEU A 88 -11.47 -9.74 8.04
C LEU A 88 -11.14 -8.36 8.59
N ARG A 89 -11.58 -7.30 7.87
CA ARG A 89 -11.33 -5.91 8.23
C ARG A 89 -9.83 -5.68 8.48
N ARG A 90 -8.96 -6.24 7.64
CA ARG A 90 -7.50 -6.23 7.86
C ARG A 90 -6.90 -4.85 8.15
N PRO A 91 -7.29 -3.77 7.45
CA PRO A 91 -6.79 -2.42 7.77
C PRO A 91 -7.12 -1.96 9.21
N TYR A 92 -8.09 -2.58 9.87
CA TYR A 92 -8.51 -2.24 11.24
C TYR A 92 -7.92 -3.20 12.28
N THR A 93 -7.68 -4.47 11.90
CA THR A 93 -7.36 -5.56 12.83
C THR A 93 -5.92 -6.07 12.73
N ASP A 94 -5.19 -5.72 11.66
CA ASP A 94 -3.82 -6.18 11.42
C ASP A 94 -2.85 -5.01 11.17
N PRO A 95 -2.00 -4.63 12.14
CA PRO A 95 -1.03 -3.55 11.99
C PRO A 95 0.02 -3.81 10.90
N LEU A 96 0.21 -5.09 10.51
CA LEU A 96 1.10 -5.44 9.39
C LEU A 96 0.56 -4.95 8.04
N THR A 97 -0.71 -4.55 7.94
CA THR A 97 -1.22 -3.84 6.76
C THR A 97 -0.42 -2.56 6.48
N TYR A 98 0.10 -1.90 7.54
CA TYR A 98 0.78 -0.62 7.44
C TYR A 98 2.31 -0.73 7.46
N ALA A 99 2.87 -1.68 8.19
CA ALA A 99 4.33 -1.83 8.32
C ALA A 99 4.88 -3.13 7.74
N GLY A 100 4.02 -4.02 7.25
CA GLY A 100 4.43 -5.31 6.70
C GLY A 100 5.13 -5.21 5.35
N PHE A 101 5.58 -6.36 4.87
CA PHE A 101 6.19 -6.47 3.55
C PHE A 101 5.21 -6.02 2.45
N GLY A 102 5.69 -5.16 1.55
CA GLY A 102 4.88 -4.64 0.46
C GLY A 102 3.83 -3.60 0.87
N SER A 103 3.90 -3.08 2.11
CA SER A 103 3.15 -1.88 2.50
C SER A 103 3.74 -0.63 1.84
N GLU A 104 3.11 0.52 2.03
CA GLU A 104 3.66 1.78 1.50
C GLU A 104 4.92 2.23 2.27
N LEU A 105 5.26 1.61 3.41
CA LEU A 105 6.55 1.87 4.07
C LEU A 105 7.71 1.11 3.40
N ASP A 106 7.44 0.08 2.59
CA ASP A 106 8.47 -0.64 1.84
C ASP A 106 8.88 0.12 0.56
N ILE A 107 9.85 1.01 0.74
CA ILE A 107 10.44 1.81 -0.35
C ILE A 107 11.65 1.14 -1.01
N SER A 108 11.98 -0.10 -0.61
CA SER A 108 13.11 -0.82 -1.18
C SER A 108 13.08 -0.98 -2.71
N PRO A 109 11.92 -1.06 -3.40
CA PRO A 109 11.88 -1.13 -4.87
C PRO A 109 12.53 0.08 -5.57
N TYR A 110 12.47 1.29 -5.00
CA TYR A 110 13.03 2.49 -5.63
C TYR A 110 14.56 2.46 -5.70
N VAL A 111 15.22 1.73 -4.79
CA VAL A 111 16.68 1.68 -4.72
C VAL A 111 17.23 0.35 -5.21
N LYS A 112 16.63 -0.79 -4.81
CA LYS A 112 17.15 -2.13 -5.12
C LYS A 112 16.92 -2.58 -6.55
N ARG A 113 15.95 -1.99 -7.27
CA ARG A 113 15.64 -2.36 -8.65
C ARG A 113 16.16 -1.33 -9.64
N ASP A 114 16.81 -1.80 -10.69
CA ASP A 114 17.34 -0.95 -11.77
C ASP A 114 16.41 -0.94 -12.99
N TYR A 115 15.22 -0.36 -12.80
CA TYR A 115 14.17 -0.30 -13.84
C TYR A 115 14.16 1.02 -14.62
N ALA A 116 14.86 2.04 -14.10
CA ALA A 116 14.99 3.38 -14.67
C ALA A 116 16.27 4.04 -14.14
N PRO A 117 16.78 5.11 -14.79
CA PRO A 117 17.88 5.91 -14.26
C PRO A 117 17.63 6.33 -12.81
N LEU A 118 18.67 6.30 -11.98
CA LEU A 118 18.55 6.62 -10.55
C LEU A 118 17.84 7.97 -10.28
N PRO A 119 18.10 9.08 -11.02
CA PRO A 119 17.39 10.33 -10.79
C PRO A 119 15.87 10.22 -10.94
N ASP A 120 15.40 9.44 -11.92
CA ASP A 120 13.96 9.24 -12.16
C ASP A 120 13.32 8.43 -11.00
N ARG A 121 14.05 7.42 -10.52
CA ARG A 121 13.62 6.61 -9.35
C ARG A 121 13.59 7.42 -8.06
N LEU A 122 14.56 8.31 -7.86
CA LEU A 122 14.57 9.21 -6.70
C LEU A 122 13.47 10.27 -6.76
N ALA A 123 13.15 10.78 -7.97
CA ALA A 123 12.00 11.66 -8.15
C ALA A 123 10.68 10.95 -7.82
N ALA A 124 10.51 9.70 -8.25
CA ALA A 124 9.36 8.88 -7.87
C ALA A 124 9.32 8.62 -6.36
N LEU A 125 10.44 8.21 -5.75
CA LEU A 125 10.54 8.04 -4.30
C LEU A 125 10.09 9.29 -3.55
N ARG A 126 10.59 10.47 -3.93
CA ARG A 126 10.20 11.75 -3.31
C ARG A 126 8.69 11.99 -3.37
N ASN A 127 8.06 11.74 -4.52
CA ASN A 127 6.61 11.88 -4.65
C ASN A 127 5.86 10.91 -3.73
N HIS A 128 6.32 9.66 -3.64
CA HIS A 128 5.73 8.63 -2.79
C HIS A 128 5.84 8.98 -1.30
N LEU A 129 7.02 9.46 -0.86
CA LEU A 129 7.23 9.92 0.52
C LEU A 129 6.31 11.10 0.88
N GLY A 130 5.95 11.95 -0.09
CA GLY A 130 4.96 13.01 0.11
C GLY A 130 3.57 12.51 0.51
N GLY A 131 3.24 11.24 0.26
CA GLY A 131 1.98 10.60 0.66
C GLY A 131 2.01 9.95 2.05
N TYR A 132 3.17 9.87 2.72
CA TYR A 132 3.31 9.16 4.00
C TYR A 132 2.38 9.71 5.08
N ALA A 133 2.26 11.04 5.21
CA ALA A 133 1.43 11.64 6.25
C ALA A 133 -0.03 11.13 6.19
N GLY A 134 -0.63 11.07 5.00
CA GLY A 134 -2.00 10.56 4.81
C GLY A 134 -2.10 9.05 5.04
N TYR A 135 -1.09 8.29 4.62
CA TYR A 135 -1.04 6.84 4.84
C TYR A 135 -0.95 6.48 6.33
N LEU A 136 -0.06 7.17 7.06
CA LEU A 136 0.12 7.00 8.50
C LEU A 136 -1.10 7.47 9.29
N GLU A 137 -1.76 8.53 8.85
CA GLU A 137 -3.01 8.97 9.46
C GLU A 137 -4.14 7.95 9.27
N SER A 138 -4.20 7.30 8.12
CA SER A 138 -5.12 6.19 7.88
C SER A 138 -4.85 5.03 8.84
N ALA A 139 -3.58 4.73 9.14
CA ALA A 139 -3.22 3.72 10.13
C ALA A 139 -3.77 4.07 11.53
N ARG A 140 -3.53 5.31 11.99
CA ARG A 140 -4.00 5.80 13.30
C ARG A 140 -5.52 5.79 13.42
N SER A 141 -6.20 6.15 12.33
CA SER A 141 -7.66 6.23 12.31
C SER A 141 -8.34 4.87 12.19
N ASN A 142 -7.74 3.91 11.50
CA ASN A 142 -8.35 2.60 11.27
C ASN A 142 -8.02 1.59 12.37
N LEU A 143 -6.78 1.53 12.85
CA LEU A 143 -6.35 0.46 13.75
C LEU A 143 -7.15 0.47 15.06
N GLU A 144 -7.75 -0.68 15.38
CA GLU A 144 -8.56 -0.82 16.57
C GLU A 144 -7.72 -0.68 17.85
N PRO A 145 -8.31 -0.22 18.97
CA PRO A 145 -7.56 -0.09 20.21
C PRO A 145 -7.01 -1.42 20.72
N SER A 146 -7.63 -2.56 20.43
CA SER A 146 -7.20 -3.87 20.93
C SER A 146 -6.76 -4.75 19.78
N LEU A 147 -5.45 -4.93 19.62
CA LEU A 147 -4.85 -5.74 18.55
C LEU A 147 -4.07 -6.93 19.12
N PRO A 148 -3.89 -8.01 18.35
CA PRO A 148 -3.05 -9.14 18.76
C PRO A 148 -1.62 -8.68 19.05
N ARG A 149 -1.16 -8.94 20.29
CA ARG A 149 0.18 -8.53 20.74
C ARG A 149 1.31 -9.00 19.81
N PRO A 150 1.35 -10.25 19.32
CA PRO A 150 2.41 -10.68 18.40
C PRO A 150 2.45 -9.85 17.12
N ASN A 151 1.30 -9.53 16.51
CA ASN A 151 1.24 -8.70 15.30
C ASN A 151 1.76 -7.29 15.59
N LEU A 152 1.38 -6.69 16.72
CA LEU A 152 1.88 -5.38 17.14
C LEU A 152 3.41 -5.37 17.30
N GLU A 153 3.98 -6.38 17.96
CA GLU A 153 5.42 -6.48 18.19
C GLU A 153 6.18 -6.58 16.86
N VAL A 154 5.77 -7.49 15.97
CA VAL A 154 6.39 -7.67 14.65
C VAL A 154 6.28 -6.39 13.81
N ALA A 155 5.13 -5.75 13.84
CA ALA A 155 4.91 -4.58 13.03
C ALA A 155 5.76 -3.39 13.56
N ILE A 156 6.02 -3.30 14.89
CA ILE A 156 6.85 -2.23 15.48
C ILE A 156 8.29 -2.43 15.06
N GLU A 157 8.75 -3.68 15.06
CA GLU A 157 10.07 -4.05 14.55
C GLU A 157 10.20 -3.74 13.06
N ALA A 158 9.15 -4.02 12.26
CA ALA A 158 9.15 -3.70 10.84
C ALA A 158 9.22 -2.18 10.60
N ALA A 159 8.42 -1.38 11.31
CA ALA A 159 8.46 0.08 11.21
C ALA A 159 9.83 0.66 11.63
N ARG A 160 10.46 0.09 12.68
CA ARG A 160 11.85 0.43 13.05
C ARG A 160 12.83 0.14 11.93
N GLY A 161 12.75 -1.04 11.32
CA GLY A 161 13.61 -1.39 10.19
C GLY A 161 13.44 -0.46 9.00
N GLN A 162 12.22 0.02 8.72
CA GLN A 162 11.99 1.00 7.66
C GLN A 162 12.56 2.38 8.00
N LEU A 163 12.49 2.79 9.26
CA LEU A 163 13.13 4.03 9.72
C LEU A 163 14.65 3.95 9.60
N ASP A 164 15.26 2.86 10.07
CA ASP A 164 16.71 2.64 9.95
C ASP A 164 17.15 2.66 8.47
N TYR A 165 16.33 2.07 7.58
CA TYR A 165 16.58 2.08 6.13
C TYR A 165 16.47 3.47 5.51
N LEU A 166 15.47 4.27 5.92
CA LEU A 166 15.31 5.67 5.52
C LEU A 166 16.53 6.51 5.91
N GLU A 167 16.93 6.45 7.19
CA GLU A 167 18.01 7.26 7.76
C GLU A 167 19.41 6.78 7.33
N GLY A 168 19.53 5.50 6.96
CA GLY A 168 20.75 4.88 6.47
C GLY A 168 20.88 4.92 4.95
N GLU A 169 20.60 3.79 4.30
CA GLU A 169 20.89 3.57 2.89
C GLU A 169 20.15 4.56 1.98
N ILE A 170 18.89 4.86 2.27
CA ILE A 170 18.09 5.75 1.41
C ILE A 170 18.64 7.17 1.46
N LEU A 171 18.92 7.70 2.66
CA LEU A 171 19.51 9.03 2.81
C LEU A 171 20.90 9.12 2.14
N SER A 172 21.71 8.05 2.25
CA SER A 172 23.01 7.94 1.58
C SER A 172 22.89 8.00 0.05
N VAL A 173 21.93 7.27 -0.54
CA VAL A 173 21.68 7.32 -1.98
C VAL A 173 21.12 8.68 -2.42
N ALA A 174 20.27 9.30 -1.59
CA ALA A 174 19.65 10.59 -1.88
C ALA A 174 20.59 11.79 -1.68
N GLN A 175 21.79 11.63 -1.12
CA GLN A 175 22.65 12.75 -0.71
C GLN A 175 23.01 13.75 -1.83
N ALA A 176 23.02 13.28 -3.08
CA ALA A 176 23.32 14.12 -4.25
C ALA A 176 22.10 14.96 -4.72
N ASP A 177 20.90 14.66 -4.22
CA ASP A 177 19.67 15.40 -4.50
C ASP A 177 19.09 15.93 -3.18
N ALA A 178 19.35 17.22 -2.91
CA ALA A 178 18.92 17.88 -1.69
C ALA A 178 17.39 17.79 -1.46
N SER A 179 16.58 17.81 -2.53
CA SER A 179 15.13 17.73 -2.41
C SER A 179 14.68 16.34 -1.95
N THR A 180 15.32 15.30 -2.47
CA THR A 180 15.05 13.91 -2.07
C THR A 180 15.56 13.65 -0.66
N ALA A 181 16.75 14.16 -0.31
CA ALA A 181 17.28 14.04 1.05
C ALA A 181 16.38 14.72 2.11
N THR A 182 15.77 15.85 1.79
CA THR A 182 14.77 16.49 2.67
C THR A 182 13.53 15.62 2.81
N ALA A 183 12.94 15.14 1.71
CA ALA A 183 11.76 14.28 1.76
C ALA A 183 11.98 12.99 2.59
N VAL A 184 13.19 12.42 2.53
CA VAL A 184 13.58 11.27 3.35
C VAL A 184 13.59 11.60 4.84
N ARG A 185 14.14 12.76 5.23
CA ARG A 185 14.16 13.21 6.65
C ARG A 185 12.76 13.54 7.16
N ASP A 186 11.93 14.14 6.32
CA ASP A 186 10.53 14.43 6.66
C ASP A 186 9.77 13.13 6.87
N ALA A 187 9.90 12.16 5.96
CA ALA A 187 9.29 10.83 6.11
C ALA A 187 9.78 10.07 7.35
N ALA A 188 11.08 10.13 7.67
CA ALA A 188 11.62 9.55 8.90
C ALA A 188 11.03 10.20 10.17
N SER A 189 10.82 11.52 10.13
CA SER A 189 10.20 12.28 11.22
C SER A 189 8.72 11.93 11.39
N GLU A 190 7.99 11.73 10.29
CA GLU A 190 6.59 11.28 10.30
C GLU A 190 6.46 9.89 10.94
N VAL A 191 7.29 8.92 10.50
CA VAL A 191 7.31 7.57 11.08
C VAL A 191 7.68 7.62 12.57
N THR A 192 8.63 8.47 12.96
CA THR A 192 9.05 8.59 14.37
C THR A 192 7.98 9.23 15.27
N SER A 193 7.34 10.31 14.82
CA SER A 193 6.32 11.02 15.59
C SER A 193 5.13 10.13 15.88
N SER A 194 4.81 9.33 14.88
CA SER A 194 3.81 8.30 14.97
C SER A 194 4.13 7.29 16.11
N ARG A 195 5.41 6.90 16.26
CA ARG A 195 5.86 5.89 17.25
C ARG A 195 5.88 6.42 18.68
N ALA A 196 6.18 7.70 18.86
CA ALA A 196 6.36 8.32 20.17
C ALA A 196 5.08 8.31 21.03
N GLU A 197 3.91 8.28 20.39
CA GLU A 197 2.62 8.17 21.07
C GLU A 197 2.38 6.78 21.70
N ALA A 198 3.24 5.78 21.43
CA ALA A 198 3.05 4.37 21.81
C ALA A 198 3.82 3.89 23.07
N ALA A 199 4.41 4.79 23.88
CA ALA A 199 5.33 4.40 24.97
C ALA A 199 4.67 3.64 26.17
N PRO A 200 5.42 2.79 26.90
CA PRO A 200 4.89 1.89 27.93
C PRO A 200 4.39 2.64 29.17
N GLY A 201 3.09 2.50 29.49
CA GLY A 201 2.47 3.07 30.70
C GLY A 201 1.14 3.77 30.46
N ALA A 202 0.80 4.09 29.21
CA ALA A 202 -0.51 4.60 28.87
C ALA A 202 -1.56 3.47 28.92
N ARG A 203 -2.45 3.51 29.92
CA ARG A 203 -3.67 2.66 30.01
C ARG A 203 -4.71 3.00 28.91
N ARG A 204 -4.27 3.50 27.77
CA ARG A 204 -5.06 3.74 26.57
C ARG A 204 -4.21 3.26 25.41
N LEU A 205 -4.67 2.16 24.81
CA LEU A 205 -4.13 1.59 23.58
C LEU A 205 -4.47 2.54 22.41
N ARG A 206 -3.79 3.67 22.34
CA ARG A 206 -3.88 4.62 21.23
C ARG A 206 -2.46 4.99 20.87
N ALA A 207 -1.93 4.30 19.87
CA ALA A 207 -1.11 4.85 18.79
C ALA A 207 -0.29 3.74 18.13
N TRP A 208 -0.34 3.73 16.79
CA TRP A 208 0.44 2.86 15.93
C TRP A 208 0.58 3.53 14.56
N VAL A 209 1.75 4.11 14.29
CA VAL A 209 2.82 3.62 13.39
C VAL A 209 4.11 4.14 13.98
#